data_AF-A0A956G0Z6-F1
#
_entry.id   AF-A0A956G0Z6-F1
#
_cell.length_a   1.000
_cell.length_b   1.000
_cell.length_c   1.000
_cell.angle_alpha   90.00
_cell.angle_beta   90.00
_cell.angle_gamma   90.00
#
_symmetry.space_group_name_H-M   'P 1'
#
loop_
_entity.id
_entity.type
_entity.pdbx_description
1 polymer ?
#
loop_
_entity_poly.entity_id
_entity_poly.type
_entity_poly.pdbx_seq_one_letter_code
_entity_poly.pdbx_strand_id
1 'polypeptide(L)'
;IDLPVGTGVRVDASLPISRESAPHLAAIPEALADEGLAIGTLWLMIVTATPRATTPLPTAEATARIAEVHAAAKAVGLRAQLAPQILLPPCTFAEPRTIADLYALSPGGRDRPDYVHPPTCAECTAADRCPGIPEEVLAREPDLVVRPLRGDRLRRKLSVISSVEAQIERELITEEVYRRTDGVRQHATTIRVQFRCNQACAFCFVSTHLPAAADARVEAAIVKAAADGGVVVLSGGEPTLHPRIVDFVELARSSGASTIELQTNAVRLGEPGLAERLAEAGVDFAFVSLHGGTAATSDAITRAPGTFAKTLLGIDALHRTKIAIRLNFVTCRTNFHELPGYVDMVAERWPRASICVSFVGPSTDLVPHTQELIPRYSEVMPTIAAALGRGAALGIDVSGFESMCGIPLCLVPTGLSRFLDLATIPEGFDGGEFVQTEACQGCALTGRCFGLRRRYAALYGTDELRRVDADARPPIA
;
A
#
# COMPACT_ATOMS: atom_id res chain seq x y z
N ILE A 1 3.34 -29.68 30.78
CA ILE A 1 1.88 -29.59 30.97
C ILE A 1 1.31 -30.60 30.00
N ASP A 2 0.75 -31.71 30.48
CA ASP A 2 0.16 -32.72 29.60
C ASP A 2 -1.18 -32.20 29.05
N LEU A 3 -1.11 -31.46 27.95
CA LEU A 3 -2.30 -31.09 27.17
C LEU A 3 -2.51 -32.17 26.11
N PRO A 4 -3.67 -32.87 26.11
CA PRO A 4 -3.94 -33.86 25.09
C PRO A 4 -3.94 -33.21 23.70
N VAL A 5 -3.05 -33.70 22.84
CA VAL A 5 -2.97 -33.33 21.43
C VAL A 5 -4.34 -33.60 20.79
N GLY A 6 -4.98 -32.57 20.20
CA GLY A 6 -6.26 -32.70 19.49
C GLY A 6 -7.50 -32.05 20.14
N THR A 7 -7.37 -31.36 21.28
CA THR A 7 -8.49 -30.66 21.94
C THR A 7 -8.91 -29.34 21.28
N GLY A 8 -8.16 -28.83 20.30
CA GLY A 8 -8.41 -27.53 19.65
C GLY A 8 -8.09 -26.31 20.52
N VAL A 9 -7.61 -26.51 21.74
CA VAL A 9 -7.21 -25.44 22.66
C VAL A 9 -5.80 -24.95 22.29
N ARG A 10 -5.69 -23.67 21.94
CA ARG A 10 -4.38 -23.02 21.72
C ARG A 10 -3.89 -22.41 23.03
N VAL A 11 -2.60 -22.57 23.32
CA VAL A 11 -1.97 -22.00 24.52
C VAL A 11 -1.01 -20.89 24.12
N ASP A 12 -1.12 -19.75 24.78
CA ASP A 12 -0.13 -18.69 24.67
C ASP A 12 0.95 -18.91 25.74
N ALA A 13 2.21 -18.87 25.32
CA ALA A 13 3.37 -19.01 26.19
C ALA A 13 4.01 -17.64 26.40
N SER A 14 4.36 -17.29 27.63
CA SER A 14 5.06 -16.04 27.95
C SER A 14 6.50 -16.31 28.34
N LEU A 15 7.43 -15.67 27.65
CA LEU A 15 8.86 -15.85 27.82
C LEU A 15 9.51 -14.55 28.33
N PRO A 16 9.78 -14.44 29.65
CA PRO A 16 10.51 -13.30 30.19
C PRO A 16 11.97 -13.33 29.73
N ILE A 17 12.45 -12.21 29.19
CA ILE A 17 13.82 -11.99 28.76
C ILE A 17 14.58 -11.32 29.92
N SER A 18 15.30 -12.11 30.69
CA SER A 18 16.07 -11.69 31.87
C SER A 18 17.44 -12.36 31.89
N ARG A 19 18.30 -11.96 32.83
CA ARG A 19 19.63 -12.56 33.00
C ARG A 19 19.57 -14.06 33.25
N GLU A 20 18.57 -14.52 33.99
CA GLU A 20 18.39 -15.92 34.37
C GLU A 20 17.86 -16.77 33.21
N SER A 21 16.98 -16.21 32.36
CA SER A 21 16.45 -16.94 31.21
C SER A 21 17.39 -16.92 30.01
N ALA A 22 18.23 -15.89 29.87
CA ALA A 22 19.11 -15.64 28.71
C ALA A 22 19.83 -16.87 28.13
N PRO A 23 20.44 -17.77 28.95
CA PRO A 23 21.18 -18.92 28.43
C PRO A 23 20.32 -19.96 27.71
N HIS A 24 19.02 -19.96 27.97
CA HIS A 24 18.09 -21.01 27.51
C HIS A 24 17.17 -20.56 26.39
N LEU A 25 17.07 -19.25 26.14
CA LEU A 25 16.04 -18.65 25.29
C LEU A 25 15.98 -19.23 23.87
N ALA A 26 17.13 -19.39 23.21
CA ALA A 26 17.19 -19.81 21.81
C ALA A 26 16.67 -21.24 21.56
N ALA A 27 16.75 -22.13 22.57
CA ALA A 27 16.31 -23.52 22.46
C ALA A 27 14.80 -23.70 22.71
N ILE A 28 14.13 -22.68 23.26
CA ILE A 28 12.71 -22.79 23.68
C ILE A 28 11.77 -23.03 22.49
N PRO A 29 11.90 -22.33 21.34
CA PRO A 29 10.99 -22.59 20.22
C PRO A 29 11.08 -24.01 19.68
N GLU A 30 12.29 -24.56 19.55
CA GLU A 30 12.48 -25.96 19.13
C GLU A 30 11.87 -26.93 20.14
N ALA A 31 12.15 -26.75 21.43
CA ALA A 31 11.57 -27.59 22.49
C ALA A 31 10.03 -27.54 22.51
N LEU A 32 9.43 -26.36 22.30
CA LEU A 32 7.96 -26.22 22.23
C LEU A 32 7.37 -26.94 21.01
N ALA A 33 8.08 -26.93 19.88
CA ALA A 33 7.65 -27.64 18.68
C ALA A 33 7.76 -29.17 18.85
N ASP A 34 8.84 -29.65 19.46
CA ASP A 34 9.10 -31.08 19.72
C ASP A 34 8.09 -31.70 20.70
N GLU A 35 7.67 -30.95 21.71
CA GLU A 35 6.67 -31.37 22.71
C GLU A 35 5.24 -31.47 22.12
N GLY A 36 5.03 -31.10 20.86
CA GLY A 36 3.72 -31.21 20.19
C GLY A 36 2.63 -30.32 20.78
N LEU A 37 3.01 -29.27 21.53
CA LEU A 37 2.07 -28.33 22.14
C LEU A 37 1.47 -27.42 21.07
N ALA A 38 0.14 -27.27 21.09
CA ALA A 38 -0.57 -26.33 20.22
C ALA A 38 -0.39 -24.88 20.70
N ILE A 39 0.81 -24.33 20.53
CA ILE A 39 1.13 -22.95 20.91
C ILE A 39 0.49 -21.98 19.91
N GLY A 40 -0.33 -21.06 20.43
CA GLY A 40 -0.94 -19.97 19.67
C GLY A 40 0.06 -18.87 19.39
N THR A 41 0.56 -18.24 20.45
CA THR A 41 1.57 -17.17 20.39
C THR A 41 2.62 -17.34 21.49
N LEU A 42 3.89 -17.16 21.13
CA LEU A 42 5.01 -17.00 22.07
C LEU A 42 5.25 -15.51 22.35
N TRP A 43 4.85 -15.04 23.52
CA TRP A 43 4.98 -13.66 23.98
C TRP A 43 6.36 -13.41 24.60
N LEU A 44 7.19 -12.63 23.92
CA LEU A 44 8.50 -12.20 24.40
C LEU A 44 8.33 -10.99 25.32
N MET A 45 8.60 -11.17 26.61
CA MET A 45 8.41 -10.12 27.62
C MET A 45 9.76 -9.55 28.04
N ILE A 46 9.98 -8.27 27.76
CA ILE A 46 11.22 -7.61 28.15
C ILE A 46 11.14 -7.24 29.63
N VAL A 47 12.09 -7.74 30.41
CA VAL A 47 12.18 -7.39 31.83
C VAL A 47 13.03 -6.13 31.97
N THR A 48 12.37 -4.99 32.14
CA THR A 48 12.99 -3.67 32.24
C THR A 48 13.07 -3.14 33.67
N ALA A 49 12.16 -3.56 34.55
CA ALA A 49 12.24 -3.27 35.99
C ALA A 49 11.79 -4.46 36.84
N THR A 50 12.55 -4.72 37.92
CA THR A 50 12.18 -5.67 38.96
C THR A 50 12.77 -5.21 40.31
N PRO A 51 12.30 -5.76 41.45
CA PRO A 51 12.89 -5.49 42.76
C PRO A 51 14.38 -5.87 42.88
N ARG A 52 14.87 -6.75 41.99
CA ARG A 52 16.28 -7.15 41.93
C ARG A 52 16.95 -6.47 40.74
N ALA A 53 17.73 -5.43 41.01
CA ALA A 53 18.40 -4.62 39.98
C ALA A 53 19.30 -5.42 39.01
N THR A 54 19.70 -6.64 39.35
CA THR A 54 20.54 -7.51 38.52
C THR A 54 19.75 -8.38 37.52
N THR A 55 18.43 -8.48 37.67
CA THR A 55 17.57 -9.35 36.86
C THR A 55 17.39 -8.84 35.41
N PRO A 56 17.22 -7.53 35.15
CA PRO A 56 17.23 -7.01 33.78
C PRO A 56 18.57 -7.27 33.06
N LEU A 57 18.49 -7.62 31.77
CA LEU A 57 19.65 -7.62 30.88
C LEU A 57 19.97 -6.19 30.42
N PRO A 58 21.23 -5.89 30.07
CA PRO A 58 21.55 -4.71 29.27
C PRO A 58 20.73 -4.70 27.97
N THR A 59 20.30 -3.54 27.52
CA THR A 59 19.39 -3.40 26.36
C THR A 59 19.94 -4.07 25.10
N ALA A 60 21.24 -3.93 24.83
CA ALA A 60 21.90 -4.56 23.69
C ALA A 60 21.87 -6.09 23.75
N GLU A 61 21.98 -6.67 24.95
CA GLU A 61 21.92 -8.12 25.14
C GLU A 61 20.47 -8.62 25.05
N ALA A 62 19.51 -7.92 25.67
CA ALA A 62 18.10 -8.26 25.60
C ALA A 62 17.58 -8.30 24.15
N THR A 63 17.89 -7.26 23.36
CA THR A 63 17.49 -7.17 21.95
C THR A 63 18.13 -8.24 21.07
N ALA A 64 19.40 -8.60 21.34
CA ALA A 64 20.06 -9.72 20.67
C ALA A 64 19.35 -11.05 20.97
N ARG A 65 19.02 -11.33 22.23
CA ARG A 65 18.29 -12.55 22.60
C ARG A 65 16.89 -12.62 22.00
N ILE A 66 16.17 -11.50 21.94
CA ILE A 66 14.87 -11.44 21.26
C ILE A 66 15.02 -11.80 19.77
N ALA A 67 16.03 -11.26 19.09
CA ALA A 67 16.27 -11.56 17.68
C ALA A 67 16.60 -13.04 17.45
N GLU A 68 17.39 -13.66 18.35
CA GLU A 68 17.71 -15.10 18.31
C GLU A 68 16.45 -15.96 18.49
N VAL A 69 15.64 -15.69 19.52
CA VAL A 69 14.38 -16.43 19.76
C VAL A 69 13.43 -16.29 18.59
N HIS A 70 13.32 -15.08 18.02
CA HIS A 70 12.47 -14.82 16.85
C HIS A 70 12.92 -15.63 15.63
N ALA A 71 14.22 -15.71 15.38
CA ALA A 71 14.78 -16.52 14.30
C ALA A 71 14.50 -18.02 14.50
N ALA A 72 14.69 -18.52 15.72
CA ALA A 72 14.39 -19.91 16.08
C ALA A 72 12.90 -20.23 15.94
N ALA A 73 12.01 -19.35 16.42
CA ALA A 73 10.56 -19.52 16.28
C ALA A 73 10.12 -19.59 14.81
N LYS A 74 10.68 -18.71 13.95
CA LYS A 74 10.43 -18.77 12.50
C LYS A 74 10.88 -20.08 11.86
N ALA A 75 12.01 -20.63 12.29
CA ALA A 75 12.55 -21.87 11.72
C ALA A 75 11.61 -23.07 11.95
N VAL A 76 10.87 -23.08 13.06
CA VAL A 76 9.90 -24.13 13.41
C VAL A 76 8.44 -23.75 13.15
N GLY A 77 8.18 -22.61 12.50
CA GLY A 77 6.82 -22.15 12.20
C GLY A 77 6.01 -21.68 13.40
N LEU A 78 6.65 -21.37 14.53
CA LEU A 78 6.00 -20.81 15.71
C LEU A 78 5.85 -19.29 15.59
N ARG A 79 4.69 -18.77 15.98
CA ARG A 79 4.42 -17.33 16.03
C ARG A 79 5.00 -16.73 17.31
N ALA A 80 5.96 -15.81 17.19
CA ALA A 80 6.47 -15.00 18.29
C ALA A 80 6.03 -13.53 18.19
N GLN A 81 5.72 -12.90 19.32
CA GLN A 81 5.37 -11.47 19.38
C GLN A 81 5.96 -10.79 20.63
N LEU A 82 6.27 -9.50 20.53
CA LEU A 82 6.61 -8.71 21.71
C LEU A 82 5.36 -8.43 22.55
N ALA A 83 5.49 -8.59 23.86
CA ALA A 83 4.40 -8.33 24.77
C ALA A 83 4.12 -6.81 24.90
N PRO A 84 2.85 -6.38 24.97
CA PRO A 84 2.47 -4.98 24.80
C PRO A 84 2.86 -4.05 25.96
N GLN A 85 3.13 -4.61 27.14
CA GLN A 85 3.39 -3.86 28.37
C GLN A 85 4.65 -2.99 28.31
N ILE A 86 5.75 -3.53 27.78
CA ILE A 86 7.03 -2.81 27.72
C ILE A 86 7.71 -3.14 26.40
N LEU A 87 7.84 -2.13 25.55
CA LEU A 87 8.34 -2.25 24.19
C LEU A 87 9.64 -1.46 24.06
N LEU A 88 10.76 -2.15 23.91
CA LEU A 88 11.95 -1.51 23.38
C LEU A 88 11.70 -1.11 21.92
N PRO A 89 12.06 0.10 21.49
CA PRO A 89 11.79 0.52 20.12
C PRO A 89 12.72 -0.21 19.13
N PRO A 90 12.31 -0.42 17.86
CA PRO A 90 13.10 -1.18 16.89
C PRO A 90 14.52 -0.64 16.69
N CYS A 91 14.74 0.66 16.90
CA CYS A 91 16.05 1.31 16.80
C CYS A 91 17.09 0.86 17.84
N THR A 92 16.68 0.08 18.85
CA THR A 92 17.58 -0.57 19.82
C THR A 92 18.18 -1.88 19.31
N PHE A 93 17.60 -2.46 18.25
CA PHE A 93 18.09 -3.70 17.65
C PHE A 93 19.23 -3.40 16.68
N ALA A 94 20.21 -4.32 16.61
CA ALA A 94 21.30 -4.22 15.65
C ALA A 94 20.79 -4.22 14.19
N GLU A 95 19.80 -5.07 13.89
CA GLU A 95 19.17 -5.18 12.58
C GLU A 95 17.63 -5.06 12.67
N PRO A 96 17.07 -3.85 12.72
CA PRO A 96 15.63 -3.66 12.92
C PRO A 96 14.75 -4.27 11.81
N ARG A 97 15.34 -4.60 10.65
CA ARG A 97 14.63 -5.19 9.49
C ARG A 97 14.24 -6.65 9.69
N THR A 98 14.97 -7.40 10.53
CA THR A 98 14.76 -8.84 10.75
C THR A 98 13.65 -9.12 11.76
N ILE A 99 13.41 -8.15 12.64
CA ILE A 99 12.42 -8.15 13.73
C ILE A 99 11.18 -7.31 13.42
N ALA A 100 11.08 -6.72 12.22
CA ALA A 100 10.03 -5.74 11.93
C ALA A 100 8.60 -6.30 12.06
N ASP A 101 8.42 -7.60 11.83
CA ASP A 101 7.16 -8.32 12.01
C ASP A 101 6.77 -8.59 13.47
N LEU A 102 7.68 -8.31 14.42
CA LEU A 102 7.36 -8.27 15.86
C LEU A 102 6.63 -6.99 16.27
N TYR A 103 6.56 -5.98 15.39
CA TYR A 103 6.05 -4.65 15.71
C TYR A 103 4.80 -4.29 14.92
N ALA A 104 3.90 -3.59 15.61
CA ALA A 104 2.74 -2.90 15.06
C ALA A 104 2.71 -1.49 15.66
N LEU A 105 3.49 -0.56 15.07
CA LEU A 105 3.52 0.84 15.49
C LEU A 105 2.32 1.58 14.90
N SER A 106 1.37 1.94 15.76
CA SER A 106 0.17 2.69 15.40
C SER A 106 0.33 4.20 15.61
N PRO A 107 -0.41 5.04 14.87
CA PRO A 107 -0.58 6.45 15.20
C PRO A 107 -1.05 6.64 16.65
N GLY A 108 -0.44 7.59 17.37
CA GLY A 108 -0.71 7.83 18.80
C GLY A 108 0.22 7.08 19.75
N GLY A 109 1.04 6.14 19.27
CA GLY A 109 2.04 5.48 20.10
C GLY A 109 3.04 6.44 20.73
N ARG A 110 3.35 7.57 20.06
CA ARG A 110 4.26 8.62 20.53
C ARG A 110 3.89 9.20 21.89
N ASP A 111 2.60 9.27 22.20
CA ASP A 111 2.11 9.92 23.42
C ASP A 111 1.97 8.94 24.61
N ARG A 112 2.66 7.79 24.54
CA ARG A 112 2.60 6.77 25.59
C ARG A 112 3.28 7.29 26.87
N PRO A 113 2.60 7.23 28.03
CA PRO A 113 3.22 7.62 29.30
C PRO A 113 4.40 6.72 29.64
N ASP A 114 5.38 7.25 30.36
CA ASP A 114 6.61 6.57 30.83
C ASP A 114 7.61 6.21 29.72
N TYR A 115 7.49 6.84 28.55
CA TYR A 115 8.45 6.72 27.45
C TYR A 115 8.98 8.08 27.04
N VAL A 116 10.26 8.12 26.65
CA VAL A 116 10.98 9.33 26.26
C VAL A 116 11.56 9.19 24.86
N HIS A 117 11.54 10.28 24.11
CA HIS A 117 12.23 10.41 22.82
C HIS A 117 13.52 11.19 23.01
N PRO A 118 14.71 10.54 22.96
CA PRO A 118 15.97 11.27 22.94
C PRO A 118 16.07 12.22 21.73
N PRO A 119 16.94 13.24 21.77
CA PRO A 119 17.11 14.19 20.65
C PRO A 119 17.38 13.52 19.30
N THR A 120 18.03 12.36 19.30
CA THR A 120 18.28 11.55 18.09
C THR A 120 17.00 11.13 17.37
N CYS A 121 15.85 11.05 18.07
CA CYS A 121 14.57 10.68 17.46
C CYS A 121 14.01 11.73 16.51
N ALA A 122 14.51 12.98 16.51
CA ALA A 122 14.01 14.06 15.65
C ALA A 122 14.10 13.72 14.15
N GLU A 123 15.11 12.94 13.75
CA GLU A 123 15.33 12.51 12.36
C GLU A 123 14.73 11.13 12.05
N CYS A 124 14.01 10.51 12.99
CA CYS A 124 13.48 9.17 12.83
C CYS A 124 12.15 9.20 12.08
N THR A 125 12.07 8.47 10.97
CA THR A 125 10.85 8.36 10.13
C THR A 125 9.68 7.67 10.82
N ALA A 126 9.91 7.00 11.96
CA ALA A 126 8.87 6.35 12.77
C ALA A 126 8.57 7.11 14.08
N ALA A 127 9.13 8.31 14.28
CA ALA A 127 8.99 9.06 15.53
C ALA A 127 7.55 9.49 15.84
N ASP A 128 6.70 9.59 14.82
CA ASP A 128 5.27 9.91 14.91
C ASP A 128 4.42 8.76 15.50
N ARG A 129 4.97 7.54 15.56
CA ARG A 129 4.25 6.32 15.98
C ARG A 129 4.98 5.51 17.06
N CYS A 130 6.30 5.63 17.10
CA CYS A 130 7.11 4.93 18.08
C CYS A 130 6.89 5.54 19.46
N PRO A 131 6.61 4.73 20.50
CA PRO A 131 6.44 5.25 21.86
C PRO A 131 7.72 5.88 22.43
N GLY A 132 8.89 5.56 21.88
CA GLY A 132 10.17 6.02 22.40
C GLY A 132 10.86 4.92 23.19
N ILE A 133 11.70 5.30 24.15
CA ILE A 133 12.41 4.37 25.03
C ILE A 133 11.77 4.48 26.42
N PRO A 134 11.50 3.36 27.13
CA PRO A 134 11.00 3.44 28.50
C PRO A 134 11.93 4.27 29.40
N GLU A 135 11.36 5.15 30.22
CA GLU A 135 12.09 6.05 31.13
C GLU A 135 13.06 5.29 32.03
N GLU A 136 12.59 4.16 32.58
CA GLU A 136 13.38 3.28 33.45
C GLU A 136 14.60 2.64 32.76
N VAL A 137 14.51 2.41 31.44
CA VAL A 137 15.65 1.90 30.66
C VAL A 137 16.69 3.00 30.49
N LEU A 138 16.28 4.21 30.16
CA LEU A 138 17.19 5.36 30.08
C LEU A 138 17.80 5.74 31.44
N ALA A 139 17.05 5.58 32.52
CA ALA A 139 17.56 5.80 33.88
C ALA A 139 18.68 4.80 34.24
N ARG A 140 18.61 3.57 33.74
CA ARG A 140 19.66 2.54 33.93
C ARG A 140 20.80 2.65 32.93
N GLU A 141 20.50 3.02 31.69
CA GLU A 141 21.42 3.06 30.56
C GLU A 141 21.37 4.45 29.89
N PRO A 142 21.90 5.51 30.52
CA PRO A 142 21.82 6.87 30.01
C PRO A 142 22.57 7.06 28.68
N ASP A 143 23.59 6.24 28.43
CA ASP A 143 24.38 6.22 27.20
C ASP A 143 23.85 5.23 26.14
N LEU A 144 22.58 4.80 26.25
CA LEU A 144 21.98 3.85 25.32
C LEU A 144 22.02 4.40 23.88
N VAL A 145 22.79 3.72 23.03
CA VAL A 145 22.90 4.07 21.63
C VAL A 145 21.65 3.62 20.88
N VAL A 146 20.85 4.57 20.42
CA VAL A 146 19.73 4.33 19.51
C VAL A 146 20.03 4.85 18.11
N ARG A 147 19.59 4.09 17.10
CA ARG A 147 19.84 4.40 15.69
C ARG A 147 18.54 4.79 14.98
N PRO A 148 18.30 6.08 14.70
CA PRO A 148 17.08 6.54 14.04
C PRO A 148 16.80 5.78 12.75
N LEU A 149 15.54 5.40 12.56
CA LEU A 149 15.13 4.69 11.37
C LEU A 149 14.94 5.70 10.24
N ARG A 150 15.79 5.64 9.21
CA ARG A 150 15.76 6.57 8.07
C ARG A 150 15.11 6.00 6.80
N GLY A 151 14.81 4.71 6.77
CA GLY A 151 14.33 4.04 5.56
C GLY A 151 12.82 3.85 5.52
N ASP A 152 12.15 4.43 4.52
CA ASP A 152 10.70 4.29 4.28
C ASP A 152 10.24 2.83 4.27
N ARG A 153 11.01 1.93 3.65
CA ARG A 153 10.65 0.51 3.55
C ARG A 153 10.57 -0.17 4.92
N LEU A 154 11.44 0.22 5.84
CA LEU A 154 11.42 -0.29 7.21
C LEU A 154 10.26 0.34 8.00
N ARG A 155 10.03 1.65 7.87
CA ARG A 155 8.86 2.32 8.45
C ARG A 155 7.54 1.62 8.04
N ARG A 156 7.41 1.30 6.75
CA ARG A 156 6.25 0.57 6.20
C ARG A 156 6.05 -0.79 6.88
N LYS A 157 7.14 -1.56 7.05
CA LYS A 157 7.10 -2.86 7.76
C LYS A 157 6.66 -2.75 9.21
N LEU A 158 7.00 -1.66 9.88
CA LEU A 158 6.70 -1.45 11.30
C LEU A 158 5.28 -0.92 11.54
N SER A 159 4.55 -0.48 10.50
CA SER A 159 3.26 0.22 10.63
C SER A 159 2.05 -0.70 10.44
N VAL A 160 2.14 -1.96 10.87
CA VAL A 160 1.05 -2.93 10.75
C VAL A 160 -0.05 -2.61 11.76
N ILE A 161 -1.33 -2.67 11.37
CA ILE A 161 -2.46 -2.20 12.20
C ILE A 161 -2.76 -3.14 13.38
N SER A 162 -2.37 -4.41 13.32
CA SER A 162 -2.57 -5.36 14.42
C SER A 162 -1.64 -6.57 14.35
N SER A 163 -1.72 -7.36 13.28
CA SER A 163 -0.83 -8.48 12.98
C SER A 163 -0.65 -8.63 11.47
N VAL A 164 0.39 -9.36 11.06
CA VAL A 164 0.65 -9.64 9.64
C VAL A 164 -0.53 -10.38 9.01
N GLU A 165 -1.08 -11.40 9.67
CA GLU A 165 -2.25 -12.15 9.18
C GLU A 165 -3.49 -11.27 9.03
N ALA A 166 -3.79 -10.43 10.01
CA ALA A 166 -4.95 -9.54 9.96
C ALA A 166 -4.79 -8.44 8.89
N GLN A 167 -3.57 -7.95 8.69
CA GLN A 167 -3.28 -7.01 7.61
C GLN A 167 -3.43 -7.67 6.23
N ILE A 168 -2.96 -8.91 6.07
CA ILE A 168 -3.19 -9.70 4.86
C ILE A 168 -4.67 -9.90 4.63
N GLU A 169 -5.45 -10.27 5.66
CA GLU A 169 -6.89 -10.43 5.53
C GLU A 169 -7.59 -9.16 5.07
N ARG A 170 -7.18 -8.00 5.59
CA ARG A 170 -7.72 -6.70 5.20
C ARG A 170 -7.31 -6.27 3.79
N GLU A 171 -6.09 -6.57 3.36
CA GLU A 171 -5.57 -6.14 2.05
C GLU A 171 -5.72 -7.18 0.94
N LEU A 172 -6.00 -8.44 1.25
CA LEU A 172 -6.12 -9.50 0.23
C LEU A 172 -7.26 -9.20 -0.74
N ILE A 173 -8.39 -8.71 -0.20
CA ILE A 173 -9.60 -8.42 -0.96
C ILE A 173 -9.94 -6.95 -0.76
N THR A 174 -10.18 -6.23 -1.84
CA THR A 174 -10.72 -4.87 -1.81
C THR A 174 -11.91 -4.83 -2.74
N GLU A 175 -13.08 -4.53 -2.17
CA GLU A 175 -14.29 -4.30 -2.95
C GLU A 175 -14.25 -2.89 -3.53
N GLU A 176 -14.45 -2.80 -4.83
CA GLU A 176 -14.46 -1.56 -5.59
C GLU A 176 -15.81 -1.45 -6.29
N VAL A 177 -16.41 -0.26 -6.24
CA VAL A 177 -17.61 0.03 -7.00
C VAL A 177 -17.23 1.03 -8.05
N TYR A 178 -17.14 0.55 -9.29
CA TYR A 178 -16.96 1.41 -10.44
C TYR A 178 -18.31 1.82 -10.98
N ARG A 179 -18.32 2.95 -11.67
CA ARG A 179 -19.50 3.43 -12.36
C ARG A 179 -19.28 3.39 -13.85
N ARG A 180 -20.13 2.63 -14.53
CA ARG A 180 -20.14 2.56 -15.99
C ARG A 180 -20.67 3.87 -16.58
N THR A 181 -20.39 4.08 -17.86
CA THR A 181 -20.84 5.27 -18.62
C THR A 181 -22.35 5.40 -18.72
N ASP A 182 -23.09 4.29 -18.62
CA ASP A 182 -24.56 4.24 -18.54
C ASP A 182 -25.10 4.54 -17.13
N GLY A 183 -24.22 4.83 -16.18
CA GLY A 183 -24.54 5.14 -14.81
C GLY A 183 -24.76 3.93 -13.90
N VAL A 184 -24.70 2.70 -14.43
CA VAL A 184 -24.84 1.47 -13.66
C VAL A 184 -23.61 1.26 -12.77
N ARG A 185 -23.86 0.90 -11.50
CA ARG A 185 -22.82 0.50 -10.56
C ARG A 185 -22.34 -0.90 -10.92
N GLN A 186 -21.05 -1.04 -11.17
CA GLN A 186 -20.41 -2.32 -11.39
C GLN A 186 -19.50 -2.60 -10.20
N HIS A 187 -19.78 -3.72 -9.54
CA HIS A 187 -18.93 -4.21 -8.47
C HIS A 187 -17.74 -4.94 -9.10
N ALA A 188 -16.54 -4.57 -8.66
CA ALA A 188 -15.31 -5.24 -8.98
C ALA A 188 -14.62 -5.60 -7.67
N THR A 189 -13.98 -6.76 -7.66
CA THR A 189 -13.26 -7.22 -6.50
C THR A 189 -11.78 -7.32 -6.86
N THR A 190 -10.99 -6.45 -6.24
CA THR A 190 -9.53 -6.48 -6.32
C THR A 190 -8.98 -7.55 -5.40
N ILE A 191 -8.22 -8.48 -5.97
CA ILE A 191 -7.57 -9.58 -5.27
C ILE A 191 -6.07 -9.40 -5.39
N ARG A 192 -5.41 -9.20 -4.25
CA ARG A 192 -3.95 -9.12 -4.17
C ARG A 192 -3.36 -10.52 -4.11
N VAL A 193 -3.08 -11.09 -5.27
CA VAL A 193 -2.56 -12.47 -5.40
C VAL A 193 -1.18 -12.64 -4.74
N GLN A 194 -0.45 -11.54 -4.56
CA GLN A 194 0.74 -11.46 -3.71
C GLN A 194 1.07 -10.01 -3.33
N PHE A 195 1.90 -9.82 -2.31
CA PHE A 195 2.32 -8.48 -1.87
C PHE A 195 3.70 -8.06 -2.36
N ARG A 196 4.58 -8.99 -2.75
CA ARG A 196 5.93 -8.62 -3.22
C ARG A 196 5.84 -7.80 -4.50
N CYS A 197 6.75 -6.82 -4.63
CA CYS A 197 6.91 -6.00 -5.82
C CYS A 197 8.39 -5.85 -6.16
N ASN A 198 8.70 -5.78 -7.45
CA ASN A 198 10.01 -5.45 -8.01
C ASN A 198 10.23 -3.93 -8.16
N GLN A 199 9.28 -3.12 -7.71
CA GLN A 199 9.38 -1.66 -7.58
C GLN A 199 9.03 -1.22 -6.15
N ALA A 200 9.39 0.01 -5.79
CA ALA A 200 9.20 0.59 -4.47
C ALA A 200 8.73 2.05 -4.56
N CYS A 201 7.63 2.28 -5.27
CA CYS A 201 7.15 3.63 -5.60
C CYS A 201 6.97 4.51 -4.35
N ALA A 202 7.38 5.77 -4.45
CA ALA A 202 7.31 6.75 -3.35
C ALA A 202 5.88 6.91 -2.81
N PHE A 203 4.86 6.83 -3.67
CA PHE A 203 3.44 6.94 -3.33
C PHE A 203 2.70 5.60 -3.21
N CYS A 204 3.39 4.46 -3.20
CA CYS A 204 2.74 3.17 -3.10
C CYS A 204 2.01 3.02 -1.75
N PHE A 205 0.71 2.77 -1.80
CA PHE A 205 -0.14 2.53 -0.63
C PHE A 205 -0.33 1.04 -0.32
N VAL A 206 0.18 0.13 -1.16
CA VAL A 206 0.13 -1.32 -0.93
C VAL A 206 1.23 -1.73 0.05
N SER A 207 0.90 -2.61 0.98
CA SER A 207 1.87 -3.17 1.93
C SER A 207 2.77 -4.20 1.28
N THR A 208 3.70 -3.77 0.41
CA THR A 208 4.55 -4.66 -0.41
C THR A 208 5.57 -5.52 0.35
N HIS A 209 5.53 -5.42 1.67
CA HIS A 209 6.40 -6.11 2.60
C HIS A 209 5.73 -7.31 3.28
N LEU A 210 4.41 -7.45 3.14
CA LEU A 210 3.69 -8.60 3.69
C LEU A 210 4.12 -9.89 2.97
N PRO A 211 4.10 -11.04 3.67
CA PRO A 211 4.23 -12.33 3.01
C PRO A 211 3.01 -12.59 2.11
N ALA A 212 3.17 -13.49 1.13
CA ALA A 212 2.05 -13.90 0.29
C ALA A 212 0.99 -14.62 1.13
N ALA A 213 -0.28 -14.43 0.77
CA ALA A 213 -1.34 -15.30 1.25
C ALA A 213 -1.15 -16.70 0.65
N ALA A 214 -1.67 -17.73 1.32
CA ALA A 214 -1.69 -19.07 0.77
C ALA A 214 -2.53 -19.11 -0.53
N ASP A 215 -2.05 -19.81 -1.56
CA ASP A 215 -2.73 -19.94 -2.85
C ASP A 215 -4.20 -20.33 -2.71
N ALA A 216 -4.53 -21.30 -1.85
CA ALA A 216 -5.91 -21.73 -1.61
C ALA A 216 -6.83 -20.57 -1.15
N ARG A 217 -6.30 -19.59 -0.40
CA ARG A 217 -7.05 -18.38 -0.01
C ARG A 217 -7.24 -17.43 -1.19
N VAL A 218 -6.22 -17.28 -2.04
CA VAL A 218 -6.29 -16.47 -3.26
C VAL A 218 -7.30 -17.07 -4.24
N GLU A 219 -7.24 -18.38 -4.47
CA GLU A 219 -8.16 -19.13 -5.31
C GLU A 219 -9.61 -19.00 -4.82
N ALA A 220 -9.85 -19.19 -3.51
CA ALA A 220 -11.18 -19.02 -2.94
C ALA A 220 -11.72 -17.59 -3.12
N ALA A 221 -10.85 -16.57 -2.98
CA ALA A 221 -11.23 -15.19 -3.25
C ALA A 221 -11.58 -14.96 -4.73
N ILE A 222 -10.80 -15.55 -5.64
CA ILE A 222 -11.03 -15.46 -7.10
C ILE A 222 -12.37 -16.09 -7.47
N VAL A 223 -12.62 -17.31 -7.01
CA VAL A 223 -13.89 -18.02 -7.27
C VAL A 223 -15.08 -17.21 -6.76
N LYS A 224 -14.97 -16.65 -5.54
CA LYS A 224 -16.02 -15.81 -4.96
C LYS A 224 -16.26 -14.53 -5.75
N ALA A 225 -15.19 -13.85 -6.19
CA ALA A 225 -15.28 -12.63 -6.98
C ALA A 225 -15.80 -12.85 -8.40
N ALA A 226 -15.51 -14.01 -8.99
CA ALA A 226 -15.93 -14.38 -10.33
C ALA A 226 -17.40 -14.81 -10.41
N ALA A 227 -17.97 -15.27 -9.29
CA ALA A 227 -19.36 -15.73 -9.22
C ALA A 227 -20.34 -14.71 -9.80
N ASP A 228 -21.42 -15.21 -10.41
CA ASP A 228 -22.51 -14.42 -11.00
C ASP A 228 -22.07 -13.35 -12.02
N GLY A 229 -20.95 -13.58 -12.73
CA GLY A 229 -20.46 -12.64 -13.73
C GLY A 229 -19.70 -11.45 -13.15
N GLY A 230 -19.07 -11.60 -11.99
CA GLY A 230 -18.33 -10.51 -11.34
C GLY A 230 -17.12 -10.02 -12.14
N VAL A 231 -16.65 -8.82 -11.80
CA VAL A 231 -15.40 -8.25 -12.34
C VAL A 231 -14.27 -8.59 -11.38
N VAL A 232 -13.27 -9.32 -11.89
CA VAL A 232 -12.11 -9.73 -11.09
C VAL A 232 -10.92 -8.86 -11.47
N VAL A 233 -10.36 -8.18 -10.48
CA VAL A 233 -9.14 -7.37 -10.66
C VAL A 233 -7.98 -8.10 -9.97
N LEU A 234 -7.03 -8.61 -10.75
CA LEU A 234 -5.83 -9.24 -10.23
C LEU A 234 -4.76 -8.17 -10.02
N SER A 235 -4.42 -7.95 -8.75
CA SER A 235 -3.49 -6.93 -8.30
C SER A 235 -2.48 -7.53 -7.32
N GLY A 236 -1.77 -6.69 -6.57
CA GLY A 236 -0.82 -7.11 -5.56
C GLY A 236 0.18 -6.03 -5.20
N GLY A 237 1.40 -6.45 -4.90
CA GLY A 237 2.57 -5.61 -5.16
C GLY A 237 2.88 -5.56 -6.65
N GLU A 238 3.19 -6.72 -7.23
CA GLU A 238 3.21 -6.94 -8.69
C GLU A 238 2.69 -8.35 -9.00
N PRO A 239 1.47 -8.53 -9.54
CA PRO A 239 0.87 -9.85 -9.72
C PRO A 239 1.66 -10.74 -10.67
N THR A 240 2.33 -10.17 -11.69
CA THR A 240 3.05 -10.96 -12.69
C THR A 240 4.26 -11.69 -12.11
N LEU A 241 4.76 -11.36 -10.91
CA LEU A 241 5.82 -12.12 -10.25
C LEU A 241 5.30 -13.44 -9.65
N HIS A 242 3.99 -13.63 -9.52
CA HIS A 242 3.43 -14.88 -9.02
C HIS A 242 3.58 -15.98 -10.08
N PRO A 243 4.13 -17.17 -9.74
CA PRO A 243 4.35 -18.25 -10.72
C PRO A 243 3.06 -18.76 -11.35
N ARG A 244 1.94 -18.66 -10.62
CA ARG A 244 0.60 -19.12 -11.04
C ARG A 244 -0.31 -18.02 -11.57
N ILE A 245 0.24 -16.88 -11.99
CA ILE A 245 -0.58 -15.75 -12.46
C ILE A 245 -1.49 -16.14 -13.63
N VAL A 246 -1.02 -16.99 -14.54
CA VAL A 246 -1.82 -17.48 -15.67
C VAL A 246 -2.95 -18.39 -15.15
N ASP A 247 -2.65 -19.35 -14.27
CA ASP A 247 -3.64 -20.22 -13.63
C ASP A 247 -4.74 -19.43 -12.91
N PHE A 248 -4.38 -18.31 -12.25
CA PHE A 248 -5.36 -17.46 -11.56
C PHE A 248 -6.29 -16.72 -12.51
N VAL A 249 -5.80 -16.32 -13.70
CA VAL A 249 -6.66 -15.76 -14.76
C VAL A 249 -7.59 -16.84 -15.30
N GLU A 250 -7.08 -18.04 -15.59
CA GLU A 250 -7.89 -19.17 -16.07
C GLU A 250 -8.95 -19.58 -15.06
N LEU A 251 -8.60 -19.59 -13.76
CA LEU A 251 -9.52 -19.84 -12.66
C LEU A 251 -10.61 -18.77 -12.61
N ALA A 252 -10.26 -17.48 -12.68
CA ALA A 252 -11.25 -16.40 -12.69
C ALA A 252 -12.23 -16.55 -13.86
N ARG A 253 -11.70 -16.84 -15.07
CA ARG A 253 -12.51 -16.99 -16.27
C ARG A 253 -13.45 -18.21 -16.18
N SER A 254 -12.92 -19.36 -15.82
CA SER A 254 -13.69 -20.61 -15.69
C SER A 254 -14.70 -20.57 -14.52
N SER A 255 -14.46 -19.74 -13.50
CA SER A 255 -15.39 -19.51 -12.38
C SER A 255 -16.52 -18.52 -12.71
N GLY A 256 -16.57 -17.97 -13.92
CA GLY A 256 -17.67 -17.12 -14.39
C GLY A 256 -17.39 -15.63 -14.45
N ALA A 257 -16.14 -15.17 -14.24
CA ALA A 257 -15.83 -13.74 -14.31
C ALA A 257 -16.25 -13.17 -15.67
N SER A 258 -16.98 -12.05 -15.67
CA SER A 258 -17.36 -11.37 -16.91
C SER A 258 -16.20 -10.57 -17.48
N THR A 259 -15.41 -9.94 -16.59
CA THR A 259 -14.25 -9.12 -16.94
C THR A 259 -13.09 -9.46 -16.01
N ILE A 260 -11.88 -9.59 -16.57
CA ILE A 260 -10.64 -9.78 -15.83
C ILE A 260 -9.69 -8.62 -16.13
N GLU A 261 -9.37 -7.83 -15.10
CA GLU A 261 -8.37 -6.78 -15.15
C GLU A 261 -7.07 -7.23 -14.49
N LEU A 262 -5.93 -6.90 -15.11
CA LEU A 262 -4.60 -7.07 -14.53
C LEU A 262 -3.99 -5.70 -14.20
N GLN A 263 -3.72 -5.45 -12.91
CA GLN A 263 -3.00 -4.26 -12.45
C GLN A 263 -1.51 -4.55 -12.32
N THR A 264 -0.66 -3.95 -13.15
CA THR A 264 0.74 -4.37 -13.29
C THR A 264 1.69 -3.21 -13.59
N ASN A 265 2.96 -3.33 -13.24
CA ASN A 265 4.05 -2.47 -13.72
C ASN A 265 4.64 -2.91 -15.08
N ALA A 266 4.12 -4.01 -15.64
CA ALA A 266 4.48 -4.61 -16.93
C ALA A 266 5.95 -5.03 -17.10
N VAL A 267 6.80 -4.95 -16.08
CA VAL A 267 8.24 -5.25 -16.21
C VAL A 267 8.50 -6.67 -16.71
N ARG A 268 7.74 -7.66 -16.24
CA ARG A 268 7.85 -9.06 -16.68
C ARG A 268 7.13 -9.35 -17.99
N LEU A 269 6.21 -8.49 -18.43
CA LEU A 269 5.37 -8.77 -19.60
C LEU A 269 6.15 -8.74 -20.92
N GLY A 270 7.37 -8.17 -20.91
CA GLY A 270 8.29 -8.26 -22.04
C GLY A 270 8.98 -9.63 -22.17
N GLU A 271 8.81 -10.54 -21.21
CA GLU A 271 9.30 -11.91 -21.32
C GLU A 271 8.54 -12.67 -22.42
N PRO A 272 9.24 -13.50 -23.23
CA PRO A 272 8.63 -14.18 -24.36
C PRO A 272 7.35 -14.96 -23.99
N GLY A 273 6.24 -14.62 -24.66
CA GLY A 273 4.98 -15.34 -24.58
C GLY A 273 4.13 -15.04 -23.33
N LEU A 274 4.60 -14.25 -22.36
CA LEU A 274 3.82 -14.03 -21.13
C LEU A 274 2.56 -13.21 -21.38
N ALA A 275 2.65 -12.12 -22.15
CA ALA A 275 1.50 -11.30 -22.50
C ALA A 275 0.47 -12.09 -23.33
N GLU A 276 0.93 -12.91 -24.26
CA GLU A 276 0.11 -13.78 -25.10
C GLU A 276 -0.64 -14.83 -24.26
N ARG A 277 0.06 -15.53 -23.35
CA ARG A 277 -0.59 -16.50 -22.45
C ARG A 277 -1.64 -15.85 -21.56
N LEU A 278 -1.40 -14.63 -21.05
CA LEU A 278 -2.40 -13.90 -20.27
C LEU A 278 -3.62 -13.50 -21.11
N ALA A 279 -3.41 -13.11 -22.36
CA ALA A 279 -4.50 -12.80 -23.29
C ALA A 279 -5.31 -14.06 -23.66
N GLU A 280 -4.65 -15.21 -23.82
CA GLU A 280 -5.27 -16.51 -24.08
C GLU A 280 -6.07 -17.02 -22.87
N ALA A 281 -5.49 -16.91 -21.66
CA ALA A 281 -6.15 -17.24 -20.40
C ALA A 281 -7.40 -16.38 -20.13
N GLY A 282 -7.45 -15.17 -20.69
CA GLY A 282 -8.65 -14.35 -20.73
C GLY A 282 -8.56 -13.03 -19.97
N VAL A 283 -7.37 -12.44 -19.81
CA VAL A 283 -7.28 -11.02 -19.41
C VAL A 283 -7.94 -10.16 -20.47
N ASP A 284 -8.86 -9.28 -20.05
CA ASP A 284 -9.54 -8.34 -20.94
C ASP A 284 -8.84 -6.98 -20.96
N PHE A 285 -8.35 -6.57 -19.78
CA PHE A 285 -7.84 -5.23 -19.56
C PHE A 285 -6.57 -5.24 -18.72
N ALA A 286 -5.59 -4.43 -19.11
CA ALA A 286 -4.37 -4.19 -18.35
C ALA A 286 -4.33 -2.73 -17.89
N PHE A 287 -4.37 -2.54 -16.58
CA PHE A 287 -4.16 -1.25 -15.93
C PHE A 287 -2.68 -1.13 -15.55
N VAL A 288 -1.89 -0.52 -16.44
CA VAL A 288 -0.44 -0.51 -16.35
C VAL A 288 0.07 0.73 -15.65
N SER A 289 0.85 0.55 -14.58
CA SER A 289 1.52 1.64 -13.87
C SER A 289 2.73 2.15 -14.67
N LEU A 290 2.57 3.32 -15.31
CA LEU A 290 3.64 4.04 -16.00
C LEU A 290 3.55 5.52 -15.64
N HIS A 291 4.42 5.94 -14.73
CA HIS A 291 4.28 7.23 -14.03
C HIS A 291 5.24 8.32 -14.53
N GLY A 292 5.98 8.09 -15.61
CA GLY A 292 6.92 9.06 -16.16
C GLY A 292 7.11 8.83 -17.64
N GLY A 293 7.46 9.90 -18.37
CA GLY A 293 7.83 9.86 -19.78
C GLY A 293 9.32 9.53 -20.00
N THR A 294 10.13 9.53 -18.94
CA THR A 294 11.57 9.28 -19.02
C THR A 294 12.05 8.23 -18.02
N ALA A 295 13.19 7.61 -18.32
CA ALA A 295 13.84 6.66 -17.41
C ALA A 295 14.22 7.31 -16.08
N ALA A 296 14.75 8.55 -16.12
CA ALA A 296 15.14 9.27 -14.92
C ALA A 296 13.96 9.52 -13.98
N THR A 297 12.83 10.00 -14.51
CA THR A 297 11.61 10.24 -13.73
C THR A 297 11.01 8.93 -13.21
N SER A 298 10.97 7.88 -14.05
CA SER A 298 10.51 6.56 -13.64
C SER A 298 11.36 5.97 -12.51
N ASP A 299 12.69 6.05 -12.61
CA ASP A 299 13.62 5.54 -11.59
C ASP A 299 13.49 6.32 -10.27
N ALA A 300 13.35 7.66 -10.34
CA ALA A 300 13.14 8.50 -9.17
C ALA A 300 11.84 8.15 -8.42
N ILE A 301 10.77 7.86 -9.15
CA ILE A 301 9.47 7.52 -8.59
C ILE A 301 9.46 6.09 -8.06
N THR A 302 9.82 5.13 -8.91
CA THR A 302 9.69 3.69 -8.65
C THR A 302 10.79 3.15 -7.75
N ARG A 303 11.90 3.89 -7.60
CA ARG A 303 13.12 3.49 -6.89
C ARG A 303 13.66 2.14 -7.39
N ALA A 304 13.50 1.88 -8.69
CA ALA A 304 13.88 0.63 -9.34
C ALA A 304 14.62 0.90 -10.67
N PRO A 305 15.90 1.28 -10.60
CA PRO A 305 16.69 1.66 -11.77
C PRO A 305 16.67 0.64 -12.91
N GLY A 306 16.46 1.12 -14.13
CA GLY A 306 16.46 0.30 -15.34
C GLY A 306 15.18 -0.52 -15.56
N THR A 307 14.16 -0.36 -14.72
CA THR A 307 12.85 -1.00 -14.96
C THR A 307 12.03 -0.29 -16.02
N PHE A 308 12.24 1.02 -16.25
CA PHE A 308 11.51 1.79 -17.26
C PHE A 308 11.53 1.13 -18.64
N ALA A 309 12.71 0.85 -19.19
CA ALA A 309 12.84 0.21 -20.51
C ALA A 309 12.13 -1.15 -20.57
N LYS A 310 12.15 -1.93 -19.48
CA LYS A 310 11.46 -3.22 -19.38
C LYS A 310 9.94 -3.04 -19.35
N THR A 311 9.44 -2.05 -18.61
CA THR A 311 8.02 -1.68 -18.62
C THR A 311 7.57 -1.29 -20.02
N LEU A 312 8.34 -0.49 -20.76
CA LEU A 312 7.99 -0.13 -22.15
C LEU A 312 7.89 -1.37 -23.05
N LEU A 313 8.84 -2.31 -22.94
CA LEU A 313 8.80 -3.58 -23.68
C LEU A 313 7.59 -4.44 -23.30
N GLY A 314 7.20 -4.43 -22.02
CA GLY A 314 5.99 -5.12 -21.56
C GLY A 314 4.70 -4.51 -22.11
N ILE A 315 4.64 -3.18 -22.19
CA ILE A 315 3.50 -2.49 -22.82
C ILE A 315 3.49 -2.76 -24.33
N ASP A 316 4.64 -2.79 -25.01
CA ASP A 316 4.72 -3.20 -26.42
C ASP A 316 4.19 -4.62 -26.63
N ALA A 317 4.52 -5.55 -25.71
CA ALA A 317 4.01 -6.92 -25.75
C ALA A 317 2.49 -6.96 -25.57
N LEU A 318 1.95 -6.28 -24.56
CA LEU A 318 0.51 -6.12 -24.38
C LEU A 318 -0.16 -5.51 -25.62
N HIS A 319 0.48 -4.50 -26.23
CA HIS A 319 -0.04 -3.81 -27.42
C HIS A 319 -0.03 -4.69 -28.68
N ARG A 320 0.62 -5.85 -28.69
CA ARG A 320 0.48 -6.85 -29.76
C ARG A 320 -0.67 -7.83 -29.52
N THR A 321 -1.28 -7.81 -28.33
CA THR A 321 -2.40 -8.68 -27.96
C THR A 321 -3.76 -7.98 -28.14
N LYS A 322 -4.82 -8.72 -27.82
CA LYS A 322 -6.20 -8.21 -27.73
C LYS A 322 -6.51 -7.46 -26.43
N ILE A 323 -5.61 -7.49 -25.44
CA ILE A 323 -5.82 -6.86 -24.13
C ILE A 323 -5.94 -5.34 -24.31
N ALA A 324 -7.01 -4.75 -23.78
CA ALA A 324 -7.17 -3.31 -23.75
C ALA A 324 -6.22 -2.69 -22.71
N ILE A 325 -5.54 -1.60 -23.07
CA ILE A 325 -4.49 -1.01 -22.23
C ILE A 325 -4.96 0.33 -21.68
N ARG A 326 -4.83 0.52 -20.37
CA ARG A 326 -4.92 1.83 -19.73
C ARG A 326 -3.69 2.08 -18.89
N LEU A 327 -3.00 3.16 -19.22
CA LEU A 327 -1.79 3.56 -18.55
C LEU A 327 -2.14 4.49 -17.40
N ASN A 328 -1.75 4.13 -16.19
CA ASN A 328 -1.99 4.90 -14.99
C ASN A 328 -0.83 5.87 -14.72
N PHE A 329 -1.12 7.17 -14.83
CA PHE A 329 -0.21 8.25 -14.52
C PHE A 329 -0.58 8.86 -13.15
N VAL A 330 0.13 8.47 -12.09
CA VAL A 330 -0.08 9.04 -10.76
C VAL A 330 0.70 10.35 -10.66
N THR A 331 -0.03 11.45 -10.74
CA THR A 331 0.52 12.80 -10.71
C THR A 331 1.08 13.12 -9.34
N CYS A 332 2.36 13.52 -9.30
CA CYS A 332 3.10 13.89 -8.11
C CYS A 332 4.11 14.99 -8.45
N ARG A 333 4.79 15.55 -7.43
CA ARG A 333 5.74 16.65 -7.60
C ARG A 333 6.81 16.35 -8.65
N THR A 334 7.26 15.10 -8.73
CA THR A 334 8.35 14.67 -9.62
C THR A 334 7.96 14.59 -11.09
N ASN A 335 6.69 14.35 -11.45
CA ASN A 335 6.31 14.02 -12.83
C ASN A 335 5.25 14.92 -13.46
N PHE A 336 4.51 15.74 -12.71
CA PHE A 336 3.32 16.40 -13.24
C PHE A 336 3.56 17.27 -14.49
N HIS A 337 4.78 17.79 -14.63
CA HIS A 337 5.23 18.59 -15.76
C HIS A 337 5.46 17.77 -17.05
N GLU A 338 5.68 16.45 -16.94
CA GLU A 338 5.88 15.57 -18.09
C GLU A 338 4.57 15.15 -18.76
N LEU A 339 3.41 15.33 -18.11
CA LEU A 339 2.14 14.76 -18.56
C LEU A 339 1.78 15.09 -20.03
N PRO A 340 1.95 16.33 -20.55
CA PRO A 340 1.69 16.62 -21.95
C PRO A 340 2.58 15.82 -22.92
N GLY A 341 3.89 15.75 -22.65
CA GLY A 341 4.82 14.96 -23.48
C GLY A 341 4.64 13.45 -23.30
N TYR A 342 4.15 13.03 -22.13
CA TYR A 342 3.74 11.65 -21.89
C TYR A 342 2.57 11.25 -22.80
N VAL A 343 1.57 12.12 -22.99
CA VAL A 343 0.47 11.87 -23.95
C VAL A 343 1.01 11.68 -25.36
N ASP A 344 1.96 12.51 -25.78
CA ASP A 344 2.59 12.40 -27.11
C ASP A 344 3.30 11.05 -27.29
N MET A 345 4.09 10.64 -26.30
CA MET A 345 4.78 9.34 -26.30
C MET A 345 3.79 8.17 -26.41
N VAL A 346 2.68 8.24 -25.67
CA VAL A 346 1.65 7.20 -25.69
C VAL A 346 0.96 7.15 -27.06
N ALA A 347 0.64 8.31 -27.64
CA ALA A 347 0.03 8.38 -28.96
C ALA A 347 0.94 7.80 -30.06
N GLU A 348 2.24 8.09 -30.00
CA GLU A 348 3.22 7.61 -30.96
C GLU A 348 3.45 6.09 -30.85
N ARG A 349 3.56 5.57 -29.61
CA ARG A 349 3.99 4.19 -29.39
C ARG A 349 2.85 3.20 -29.21
N TRP A 350 1.74 3.62 -28.59
CA TRP A 350 0.61 2.77 -28.22
C TRP A 350 -0.74 3.45 -28.50
N PRO A 351 -1.09 3.71 -29.77
CA PRO A 351 -2.29 4.47 -30.13
C PRO A 351 -3.63 3.85 -29.71
N ARG A 352 -3.64 2.58 -29.25
CA ARG A 352 -4.83 1.90 -28.71
C ARG A 352 -4.96 2.01 -27.19
N ALA A 353 -3.97 2.62 -26.51
CA ALA A 353 -3.99 2.79 -25.07
C ALA A 353 -4.79 4.05 -24.67
N SER A 354 -5.38 3.99 -23.48
CA SER A 354 -5.95 5.16 -22.80
C SER A 354 -5.06 5.57 -21.62
N ILE A 355 -5.20 6.80 -21.14
CA ILE A 355 -4.46 7.32 -19.99
C ILE A 355 -5.44 7.61 -18.85
N CYS A 356 -5.19 6.99 -17.70
CA CYS A 356 -5.85 7.32 -16.45
C CYS A 356 -4.94 8.23 -15.63
N VAL A 357 -5.38 9.45 -15.38
CA VAL A 357 -4.67 10.40 -14.51
C VAL A 357 -5.19 10.22 -13.09
N SER A 358 -4.31 9.74 -12.22
CA SER A 358 -4.50 9.74 -10.78
C SER A 358 -3.71 10.91 -10.16
N PHE A 359 -4.04 11.25 -8.93
CA PHE A 359 -3.31 12.22 -8.12
C PHE A 359 -2.77 11.54 -6.88
N VAL A 360 -1.53 11.87 -6.49
CA VAL A 360 -0.93 11.32 -5.29
C VAL A 360 -1.75 11.69 -4.05
N GLY A 361 -2.37 10.68 -3.45
CA GLY A 361 -3.14 10.79 -2.23
C GLY A 361 -2.46 10.00 -1.12
N PRO A 362 -2.14 10.61 0.03
CA PRO A 362 -1.62 9.87 1.18
C PRO A 362 -2.74 9.10 1.90
N SER A 363 -3.43 8.21 1.18
CA SER A 363 -4.60 7.46 1.68
C SER A 363 -4.28 6.47 2.78
N THR A 364 -3.02 6.06 2.84
CA THR A 364 -2.49 5.26 3.93
C THR A 364 -1.28 5.93 4.54
N ASP A 365 -1.00 5.45 5.73
CA ASP A 365 0.16 5.78 6.51
C ASP A 365 1.50 5.39 5.88
N LEU A 366 1.48 4.65 4.77
CA LEU A 366 2.66 4.21 4.00
C LEU A 366 3.11 5.23 2.96
N VAL A 367 2.23 6.18 2.60
CA VAL A 367 2.49 7.23 1.63
C VAL A 367 2.97 8.49 2.37
N PRO A 368 4.14 9.05 2.04
CA PRO A 368 4.62 10.27 2.64
C PRO A 368 3.62 11.42 2.49
N HIS A 369 3.39 12.14 3.58
CA HIS A 369 2.47 13.27 3.63
C HIS A 369 3.28 14.58 3.64
N THR A 370 4.00 14.84 2.54
CA THR A 370 4.93 15.99 2.44
C THR A 370 4.72 16.79 1.15
N GLN A 371 5.14 18.06 1.20
CA GLN A 371 5.08 18.97 0.04
C GLN A 371 6.05 18.58 -1.09
N GLU A 372 7.11 17.81 -0.78
CA GLU A 372 8.04 17.30 -1.80
C GLU A 372 7.42 16.19 -2.65
N LEU A 373 6.40 15.48 -2.14
CA LEU A 373 5.71 14.44 -2.90
C LEU A 373 4.42 14.96 -3.51
N ILE A 374 3.63 15.70 -2.74
CA ILE A 374 2.25 16.10 -3.08
C ILE A 374 2.27 17.54 -3.60
N PRO A 375 2.08 17.80 -4.90
CA PRO A 375 2.00 19.15 -5.43
C PRO A 375 0.69 19.84 -5.07
N ARG A 376 0.61 21.17 -5.18
CA ARG A 376 -0.69 21.85 -5.14
C ARG A 376 -1.48 21.55 -6.41
N TYR A 377 -2.80 21.47 -6.32
CA TYR A 377 -3.66 21.28 -7.49
C TYR A 377 -3.46 22.40 -8.51
N SER A 378 -3.41 23.66 -8.06
CA SER A 378 -3.17 24.85 -8.90
C SER A 378 -1.87 24.77 -9.70
N GLU A 379 -0.81 24.15 -9.16
CA GLU A 379 0.45 23.94 -9.87
C GLU A 379 0.33 22.89 -10.99
N VAL A 380 -0.57 21.93 -10.81
CA VAL A 380 -0.78 20.80 -11.72
C VAL A 380 -1.82 21.11 -12.81
N MET A 381 -2.81 21.95 -12.54
CA MET A 381 -3.92 22.18 -13.48
C MET A 381 -3.48 22.64 -14.88
N PRO A 382 -2.48 23.53 -15.05
CA PRO A 382 -2.02 23.93 -16.39
C PRO A 382 -1.49 22.75 -17.22
N THR A 383 -0.80 21.79 -16.58
CA THR A 383 -0.24 20.63 -17.29
C THR A 383 -1.33 19.62 -17.63
N ILE A 384 -2.34 19.47 -16.78
CA ILE A 384 -3.54 18.67 -17.07
C ILE A 384 -4.32 19.26 -18.24
N ALA A 385 -4.53 20.59 -18.28
CA ALA A 385 -5.21 21.25 -19.39
C ALA A 385 -4.48 21.01 -20.71
N ALA A 386 -3.15 21.20 -20.73
CA ALA A 386 -2.33 20.92 -21.90
C ALA A 386 -2.43 19.45 -22.34
N ALA A 387 -2.36 18.51 -21.39
CA ALA A 387 -2.47 17.07 -21.67
C ALA A 387 -3.82 16.67 -22.27
N LEU A 388 -4.92 17.26 -21.78
CA LEU A 388 -6.26 17.06 -22.32
C LEU A 388 -6.37 17.60 -23.76
N GLY A 389 -5.82 18.78 -24.02
CA GLY A 389 -5.73 19.34 -25.37
C GLY A 389 -4.94 18.45 -26.32
N ARG A 390 -3.79 17.91 -25.87
CA ARG A 390 -2.99 16.94 -26.65
C ARG A 390 -3.75 15.64 -26.90
N GLY A 391 -4.40 15.09 -25.86
CA GLY A 391 -5.19 13.87 -25.97
C GLY A 391 -6.32 14.01 -26.99
N ALA A 392 -7.06 15.12 -26.94
CA ALA A 392 -8.10 15.43 -27.92
C ALA A 392 -7.55 15.56 -29.35
N ALA A 393 -6.40 16.20 -29.53
CA ALA A 393 -5.76 16.37 -30.85
C ALA A 393 -5.22 15.05 -31.43
N LEU A 394 -4.77 14.13 -30.58
CA LEU A 394 -4.11 12.88 -30.97
C LEU A 394 -5.04 11.66 -30.91
N GLY A 395 -6.28 11.83 -30.44
CA GLY A 395 -7.24 10.73 -30.28
C GLY A 395 -6.95 9.80 -29.10
N ILE A 396 -6.24 10.29 -28.08
CA ILE A 396 -5.95 9.55 -26.85
C ILE A 396 -6.93 9.98 -25.76
N ASP A 397 -7.69 9.01 -25.21
CA ASP A 397 -8.54 9.26 -24.04
C ASP A 397 -7.68 9.53 -22.80
N VAL A 398 -7.90 10.69 -22.20
CA VAL A 398 -7.30 11.10 -20.92
C VAL A 398 -8.46 11.27 -19.93
N SER A 399 -8.50 10.41 -18.91
CA SER A 399 -9.62 10.26 -17.97
C SER A 399 -9.14 9.94 -16.54
N GLY A 400 -10.05 9.67 -15.60
CA GLY A 400 -9.72 9.19 -14.24
C GLY A 400 -9.93 10.20 -13.11
N PHE A 401 -10.27 11.45 -13.43
CA PHE A 401 -10.43 12.54 -12.45
C PHE A 401 -11.62 12.35 -11.49
N GLU A 402 -12.63 11.62 -11.92
CA GLU A 402 -13.86 11.30 -11.19
C GLU A 402 -13.70 10.13 -10.20
N SER A 403 -12.56 9.46 -10.21
CA SER A 403 -12.26 8.38 -9.28
C SER A 403 -11.89 8.91 -7.89
N MET A 404 -11.86 8.03 -6.88
CA MET A 404 -11.30 8.39 -5.57
C MET A 404 -9.86 8.91 -5.71
N CYS A 405 -9.06 8.28 -6.57
CA CYS A 405 -7.68 8.69 -6.87
C CYS A 405 -7.58 9.95 -7.74
N GLY A 406 -8.70 10.56 -8.11
CA GLY A 406 -8.75 11.71 -9.00
C GLY A 406 -8.53 13.06 -8.30
N ILE A 407 -9.10 14.10 -8.89
CA ILE A 407 -8.90 15.51 -8.55
C ILE A 407 -10.28 16.11 -8.29
N PRO A 408 -10.42 17.05 -7.33
CA PRO A 408 -11.71 17.73 -7.15
C PRO A 408 -12.24 18.26 -8.48
N LEU A 409 -13.44 17.81 -8.87
CA LEU A 409 -13.97 18.02 -10.22
C LEU A 409 -14.15 19.51 -10.58
N CYS A 410 -14.26 20.38 -9.58
CA CYS A 410 -14.31 21.83 -9.80
C CYS A 410 -12.99 22.41 -10.33
N LEU A 411 -11.88 21.70 -10.19
CA LEU A 411 -10.55 22.13 -10.65
C LEU A 411 -10.23 21.62 -12.05
N VAL A 412 -10.85 20.51 -12.45
CA VAL A 412 -10.53 19.83 -13.71
C VAL A 412 -10.88 20.76 -14.89
N PRO A 413 -9.92 21.08 -15.79
CA PRO A 413 -10.11 22.04 -16.87
C PRO A 413 -10.81 21.39 -18.07
N THR A 414 -12.03 20.87 -17.88
CA THR A 414 -12.84 20.23 -18.93
C THR A 414 -14.29 20.68 -18.93
N GLY A 415 -15.02 20.30 -19.99
CA GLY A 415 -16.47 20.43 -20.05
C GLY A 415 -17.19 19.85 -18.84
N LEU A 416 -17.93 20.69 -18.14
CA LEU A 416 -18.71 20.32 -16.95
C LEU A 416 -19.82 19.30 -17.26
N SER A 417 -20.31 19.26 -18.50
CA SER A 417 -21.34 18.31 -18.94
C SER A 417 -20.94 16.86 -18.64
N ARG A 418 -19.67 16.48 -18.86
CA ARG A 418 -19.17 15.13 -18.56
C ARG A 418 -19.33 14.75 -17.10
N PHE A 419 -19.33 15.72 -16.17
CA PHE A 419 -19.43 15.48 -14.74
C PHE A 419 -20.86 15.60 -14.21
N LEU A 420 -21.73 16.37 -14.87
CA LEU A 420 -23.16 16.42 -14.54
C LEU A 420 -23.85 15.07 -14.82
N ASP A 421 -23.35 14.38 -15.86
CA ASP A 421 -23.51 12.94 -16.19
C ASP A 421 -23.36 11.96 -15.02
N LEU A 422 -22.61 12.38 -13.99
CA LEU A 422 -22.28 11.51 -12.89
C LEU A 422 -23.49 11.30 -11.96
N ALA A 423 -23.58 10.13 -11.38
CA ALA A 423 -24.57 9.79 -10.36
C ALA A 423 -23.93 10.11 -9.04
N THR A 424 -24.78 10.10 -8.04
CA THR A 424 -24.37 10.40 -6.70
C THR A 424 -23.47 9.30 -6.14
N ILE A 425 -22.38 9.75 -5.53
CA ILE A 425 -21.48 8.97 -4.69
C ILE A 425 -22.34 8.47 -3.51
N PRO A 426 -22.35 7.16 -3.23
CA PRO A 426 -23.06 6.62 -2.08
C PRO A 426 -22.52 7.19 -0.77
N GLU A 427 -23.39 7.32 0.24
CA GLU A 427 -22.98 7.71 1.58
C GLU A 427 -21.95 6.72 2.16
N GLY A 428 -20.90 7.25 2.81
CA GLY A 428 -19.84 6.47 3.43
C GLY A 428 -18.85 5.79 2.47
N PHE A 429 -19.06 5.91 1.14
CA PHE A 429 -18.22 5.24 0.14
C PHE A 429 -16.76 5.69 0.19
N ASP A 430 -16.52 6.93 0.60
CA ASP A 430 -15.19 7.53 0.65
C ASP A 430 -14.43 7.24 1.97
N GLY A 431 -15.05 6.48 2.89
CA GLY A 431 -14.48 6.16 4.19
C GLY A 431 -14.15 7.37 5.07
N GLY A 432 -14.75 8.53 4.79
CA GLY A 432 -14.42 9.79 5.46
C GLY A 432 -13.04 10.35 5.09
N GLU A 433 -12.46 9.91 3.97
CA GLU A 433 -11.16 10.38 3.49
C GLU A 433 -11.20 11.81 2.94
N PHE A 434 -12.38 12.27 2.48
CA PHE A 434 -12.52 13.54 1.81
C PHE A 434 -13.28 14.56 2.65
N VAL A 435 -13.06 15.84 2.33
CA VAL A 435 -13.72 16.99 2.94
C VAL A 435 -14.29 17.88 1.85
N GLN A 436 -15.55 18.25 2.06
CA GLN A 436 -16.22 19.33 1.36
C GLN A 436 -16.26 20.54 2.30
N THR A 437 -16.08 21.73 1.73
CA THR A 437 -15.98 22.98 2.49
C THR A 437 -17.13 23.93 2.16
N GLU A 438 -17.11 25.15 2.70
CA GLU A 438 -18.06 26.20 2.36
C GLU A 438 -18.14 26.44 0.84
N ALA A 439 -17.02 26.33 0.11
CA ALA A 439 -16.99 26.45 -1.35
C ALA A 439 -17.81 25.36 -2.08
N CYS A 440 -18.11 24.23 -1.42
CA CYS A 440 -18.94 23.18 -1.97
C CYS A 440 -20.45 23.43 -1.76
N GLN A 441 -20.84 24.37 -0.90
CA GLN A 441 -22.25 24.64 -0.62
C GLN A 441 -22.96 25.20 -1.85
N GLY A 442 -24.04 24.54 -2.26
CA GLY A 442 -24.80 24.90 -3.46
C GLY A 442 -24.09 24.61 -4.79
N CYS A 443 -23.01 23.82 -4.78
CA CYS A 443 -22.29 23.41 -6.00
C CYS A 443 -23.13 22.44 -6.85
N ALA A 444 -23.13 22.61 -8.17
CA ALA A 444 -23.82 21.71 -9.11
C ALA A 444 -23.27 20.28 -9.09
N LEU A 445 -22.00 20.11 -8.69
CA LEU A 445 -21.32 18.82 -8.57
C LEU A 445 -21.50 18.18 -7.18
N THR A 446 -22.36 18.76 -6.32
CA THR A 446 -22.67 18.19 -4.99
C THR A 446 -23.18 16.76 -5.14
N GLY A 447 -22.64 15.88 -4.30
CA GLY A 447 -22.91 14.45 -4.35
C GLY A 447 -22.21 13.69 -5.47
N ARG A 448 -21.53 14.36 -6.42
CA ARG A 448 -20.81 13.72 -7.55
C ARG A 448 -19.30 13.88 -7.46
N CYS A 449 -18.83 14.82 -6.66
CA CYS A 449 -17.44 15.11 -6.41
C CYS A 449 -17.07 14.71 -4.98
N PHE A 450 -15.97 13.96 -4.82
CA PHE A 450 -15.45 13.59 -3.50
C PHE A 450 -14.99 14.81 -2.69
N GLY A 451 -14.49 15.87 -3.35
CA GLY A 451 -13.92 17.04 -2.68
C GLY A 451 -12.40 16.90 -2.49
N LEU A 452 -11.85 17.56 -1.47
CA LEU A 452 -10.41 17.47 -1.16
C LEU A 452 -10.13 16.29 -0.26
N ARG A 453 -9.01 15.60 -0.44
CA ARG A 453 -8.53 14.64 0.58
C ARG A 453 -8.20 15.39 1.87
N ARG A 454 -8.57 14.82 3.02
CA ARG A 454 -8.29 15.41 4.36
C ARG A 454 -6.83 15.76 4.58
N ARG A 455 -5.95 14.84 4.20
CA ARG A 455 -4.50 15.05 4.35
C ARG A 455 -3.99 16.12 3.37
N TYR A 456 -4.53 16.21 2.16
CA TYR A 456 -4.21 17.34 1.29
C TYR A 456 -4.62 18.67 1.95
N ALA A 457 -5.85 18.74 2.47
CA ALA A 457 -6.35 19.93 3.15
C ALA A 457 -5.49 20.32 4.37
N ALA A 458 -4.96 19.34 5.10
CA ALA A 458 -4.04 19.59 6.22
C ALA A 458 -2.68 20.17 5.78
N LEU A 459 -2.21 19.89 4.55
CA LEU A 459 -0.94 20.43 4.03
C LEU A 459 -1.07 21.83 3.45
N TYR A 460 -2.15 22.08 2.73
CA TYR A 460 -2.26 23.26 1.88
C TYR A 460 -3.43 24.18 2.20
N GLY A 461 -4.34 23.75 3.07
CA GLY A 461 -5.63 24.40 3.28
C GLY A 461 -6.66 23.95 2.24
N THR A 462 -7.76 24.69 2.17
CA THR A 462 -8.92 24.35 1.33
C THR A 462 -9.32 25.47 0.37
N ASP A 463 -8.45 26.45 0.20
CA ASP A 463 -8.63 27.68 -0.58
C ASP A 463 -8.71 27.44 -2.10
N GLU A 464 -8.18 26.32 -2.59
CA GLU A 464 -8.22 25.99 -4.02
C GLU A 464 -9.59 25.52 -4.51
N LEU A 465 -10.48 25.06 -3.61
CA LEU A 465 -11.82 24.66 -4.01
C LEU A 465 -12.64 25.87 -4.45
N ARG A 466 -13.35 25.69 -5.57
CA ARG A 466 -14.31 26.67 -6.08
C ARG A 466 -15.67 26.02 -6.31
N ARG A 467 -16.72 26.81 -6.12
CA ARG A 467 -18.08 26.43 -6.48
C ARG A 467 -18.19 26.34 -8.00
N VAL A 468 -18.94 25.35 -8.46
CA VAL A 468 -19.36 25.22 -9.87
C VAL A 468 -20.86 25.45 -9.92
N ASP A 469 -21.29 26.40 -10.74
CA ASP A 469 -22.71 26.65 -11.01
C ASP A 469 -23.19 25.80 -12.19
N ALA A 470 -24.47 25.41 -12.18
CA ALA A 470 -25.03 24.51 -13.19
C ALA A 470 -25.00 25.09 -14.61
N ASP A 471 -25.04 26.43 -14.71
CA ASP A 471 -25.02 27.18 -15.97
C ASP A 471 -23.60 27.61 -16.40
N ALA A 472 -22.56 27.22 -15.64
CA ALA A 472 -21.20 27.58 -15.98
C ALA A 472 -20.82 26.96 -17.34
N ARG A 473 -20.51 27.82 -18.31
CA ARG A 473 -19.90 27.34 -19.56
C ARG A 473 -18.57 26.68 -19.24
N PRO A 474 -18.17 25.62 -19.96
CA PRO A 474 -16.79 25.15 -19.90
C PRO A 474 -15.84 26.35 -19.98
N PRO A 475 -14.80 26.45 -19.14
CA PRO A 475 -13.64 27.20 -19.56
C PRO A 475 -13.18 26.51 -20.86
N ILE A 476 -13.39 27.20 -21.98
CA ILE A 476 -13.10 26.64 -23.30
C ILE A 476 -11.58 26.40 -23.39
N ALA A 477 -11.27 25.13 -23.70
CA ALA A 477 -10.07 24.53 -24.31
C ALA A 477 -8.72 25.24 -24.15
#